data_AF-A0A956NF84-F1
#
_entry.id   AF-A0A956NF84-F1
#
_cell.length_a   1.000
_cell.length_b   1.000
_cell.length_c   1.000
_cell.angle_alpha   90.00
_cell.angle_beta   90.00
_cell.angle_gamma   90.00
#
_symmetry.space_group_name_H-M   'P 1'
#
loop_
_entity.id
_entity.type
_entity.pdbx_description
1 polymer ?
#
loop_
_entity_poly.entity_id
_entity_poly.type
_entity_poly.pdbx_seq_one_letter_code
_entity_poly.pdbx_strand_id
1 'polypeptide(L)'
;MSHPSRRVSRASILLCVALLCALVPVTGQAVACSCAGIPGPDTAAIFADAVFSGTVLDEGSVGERGGGGRKQRLGTGYRVFGVLVADVWKGAIPDTVFVRTAEQESACGYPVREGGKYLLFARGEGDELRTGLCSGNARLGELRDAWATLGPPPPDTSPEAADTHFVRSILTASESPNPSKLRVRSVEGLGEVVRLGPDAMRAEVAERLVELATDSDPSVRERALGALSRPLGEGLVSFDVVDRALRDPVDRVRVSAMRLVTHHDPDTERVLNVLEAALGDPSVSIRRGAVGLLGSPRPPHAIDLEVWLPRSRDLLLRALHDPVSAVQVTALSAVAECELPGPESLLDSVMAFLDAPEPYVRQTAFGAAAELATDSSDIFAIFGRATTDIDRDVRVAAVRGLGSYVRRTPSRSEEVLGVLEDFAQDSEPRVALAVVRTIGQLPPSPDVCAAIIRLLETDRGAFRRGFFFADPAWRAGVLELGPRMCALEYVEEFLLGVIEDDDDAPAAEYARDALDRYERERGSDSDR
;
A
#
# COMPACT_ATOMS: atom_id res chain seq x y z
N MET A 1 -60.97 -54.26 -34.32
CA MET A 1 -61.60 -54.42 -33.00
C MET A 1 -61.00 -53.40 -32.06
N SER A 2 -61.79 -52.40 -31.69
CA SER A 2 -61.45 -51.30 -30.81
C SER A 2 -61.46 -51.75 -29.34
N HIS A 3 -60.36 -51.59 -28.61
CA HIS A 3 -60.39 -51.59 -27.14
C HIS A 3 -60.46 -50.15 -26.63
N PRO A 4 -61.40 -49.81 -25.74
CA PRO A 4 -61.65 -48.44 -25.33
C PRO A 4 -60.60 -47.99 -24.32
N SER A 5 -59.95 -46.86 -24.61
CA SER A 5 -59.13 -46.13 -23.65
C SER A 5 -60.01 -45.70 -22.47
N ARG A 6 -59.80 -46.29 -21.30
CA ARG A 6 -60.32 -45.75 -20.04
C ARG A 6 -59.70 -44.37 -19.85
N ARG A 7 -60.48 -43.32 -20.11
CA ARG A 7 -60.12 -41.94 -19.80
C ARG A 7 -60.01 -41.84 -18.28
N VAL A 8 -58.79 -41.95 -17.75
CA VAL A 8 -58.51 -41.48 -16.39
C VAL A 8 -58.74 -39.97 -16.44
N SER A 9 -59.86 -39.54 -15.87
CA SER A 9 -60.21 -38.13 -15.82
C SER A 9 -59.05 -37.38 -15.16
N ARG A 10 -58.61 -36.26 -15.76
CA ARG A 10 -57.58 -35.37 -15.18
C ARG A 10 -57.93 -35.00 -13.72
N ALA A 11 -59.22 -35.01 -13.38
CA ALA A 11 -59.71 -34.84 -12.01
C ALA A 11 -59.27 -35.95 -11.05
N SER A 12 -59.19 -37.21 -11.48
CA SER A 12 -58.75 -38.33 -10.63
C SER A 12 -57.25 -38.28 -10.35
N ILE A 13 -56.44 -37.82 -11.31
CA ILE A 13 -55.00 -37.61 -11.13
C ILE A 13 -54.77 -36.43 -10.18
N LEU A 14 -55.47 -35.32 -10.39
CA LEU A 14 -55.38 -34.14 -9.51
C LEU A 14 -55.85 -34.46 -8.09
N LEU A 15 -56.91 -35.26 -7.92
CA LEU A 15 -57.38 -35.69 -6.60
C LEU A 15 -56.37 -36.62 -5.92
N CYS A 16 -55.74 -37.55 -6.65
CA CYS A 16 -54.69 -38.40 -6.08
C CYS A 16 -53.46 -37.59 -5.68
N VAL A 17 -53.05 -36.60 -6.47
CA VAL A 17 -51.93 -35.70 -6.12
C VAL A 17 -52.28 -34.83 -4.92
N ALA A 18 -53.50 -34.29 -4.85
CA ALA A 18 -53.96 -33.50 -3.71
C ALA A 18 -54.05 -34.35 -2.42
N LEU A 19 -54.54 -35.59 -2.51
CA LEU A 19 -54.54 -36.50 -1.37
C LEU A 19 -53.12 -36.91 -0.96
N LEU A 20 -52.21 -37.13 -1.92
CA LEU A 20 -50.81 -37.43 -1.62
C LEU A 20 -50.13 -36.25 -0.90
N CYS A 21 -50.37 -35.02 -1.36
CA CYS A 21 -49.85 -33.81 -0.72
C CYS A 21 -50.46 -33.57 0.67
N ALA A 22 -51.74 -33.93 0.88
CA ALA A 22 -52.40 -33.83 2.18
C ALA A 22 -51.97 -34.92 3.18
N LEU A 23 -51.41 -36.03 2.69
CA LEU A 23 -50.85 -37.13 3.49
C LEU A 23 -49.36 -36.95 3.81
N VAL A 24 -48.70 -35.91 3.28
CA VAL A 24 -47.38 -35.52 3.77
C VAL A 24 -47.60 -34.88 5.15
N PRO A 25 -47.16 -35.51 6.26
CA PRO A 25 -47.22 -34.85 7.55
C PRO A 25 -46.46 -33.54 7.41
N VAL A 26 -47.13 -32.41 7.73
CA VAL A 26 -46.47 -31.12 7.89
C VAL A 26 -45.31 -31.39 8.84
N THR A 27 -44.10 -31.39 8.30
CA THR A 27 -42.90 -31.66 9.06
C THR A 27 -42.75 -30.50 10.04
N GLY A 28 -43.32 -30.65 11.23
CA GLY A 28 -42.79 -29.97 12.40
C GLY A 28 -41.29 -30.27 12.41
N GLN A 29 -40.48 -29.21 12.50
CA GLN A 29 -39.03 -29.31 12.46
C GLN A 29 -38.58 -30.49 13.33
N ALA A 30 -38.06 -31.54 12.70
CA ALA A 30 -37.42 -32.62 13.43
C ALA A 30 -36.10 -32.05 13.95
N VAL A 31 -36.13 -31.51 15.17
CA VAL A 31 -34.92 -31.03 15.84
C VAL A 31 -34.17 -32.26 16.35
N ALA A 32 -33.23 -32.74 15.53
CA ALA A 32 -32.35 -33.86 15.88
C ALA A 32 -31.14 -33.42 16.74
N CYS A 33 -30.91 -32.11 16.88
CA CYS A 33 -29.90 -31.57 17.78
C CYS A 33 -30.48 -31.40 19.19
N SER A 34 -29.69 -31.68 20.23
CA SER A 34 -30.04 -31.30 21.62
C SER A 34 -30.20 -29.79 21.83
N CYS A 35 -29.92 -28.99 20.79
CA CYS A 35 -29.96 -27.53 20.72
C CYS A 35 -31.33 -26.98 20.28
N ALA A 36 -32.45 -27.59 20.67
CA ALA A 36 -33.77 -27.08 20.32
C ALA A 36 -33.96 -25.65 20.83
N GLY A 37 -33.76 -24.69 19.92
CA GLY A 37 -33.63 -23.25 20.19
C GLY A 37 -32.20 -22.88 20.61
N ILE A 38 -31.54 -22.00 19.86
CA ILE A 38 -30.36 -21.29 20.39
C ILE A 38 -30.86 -20.51 21.61
N PRO A 39 -30.38 -20.80 22.83
CA PRO A 39 -30.85 -20.10 24.01
C PRO A 39 -30.52 -18.61 23.89
N GLY A 40 -31.44 -17.75 24.33
CA GLY A 40 -31.14 -16.32 24.47
C GLY A 40 -29.92 -16.09 25.37
N PRO A 41 -29.23 -14.93 25.25
CA PRO A 41 -27.95 -14.66 25.92
C PRO A 41 -27.94 -14.99 27.42
N ASP A 42 -29.03 -14.68 28.14
CA ASP A 42 -29.16 -14.96 29.58
C ASP A 42 -29.19 -16.46 29.89
N THR A 43 -29.93 -17.21 29.08
CA THR A 43 -30.05 -18.66 29.24
C THR A 43 -28.75 -19.35 28.83
N ALA A 44 -28.08 -18.85 27.80
CA ALA A 44 -26.75 -19.32 27.39
C ALA A 44 -25.69 -19.08 28.48
N ALA A 45 -25.71 -17.92 29.13
CA ALA A 45 -24.79 -17.56 30.22
C ALA A 45 -24.92 -18.49 31.44
N ILE A 46 -26.12 -18.99 31.75
CA ILE A 46 -26.33 -19.94 32.85
C ILE A 46 -25.56 -21.24 32.62
N PHE A 47 -25.54 -21.74 31.38
CA PHE A 47 -24.91 -23.02 31.00
C PHE A 47 -23.47 -22.91 30.48
N ALA A 48 -22.90 -21.71 30.47
CA ALA A 48 -21.49 -21.47 30.12
C ALA A 48 -20.63 -21.42 31.39
N ASP A 49 -19.42 -21.94 31.33
CA ASP A 49 -18.43 -21.80 32.41
C ASP A 49 -17.61 -20.51 32.24
N ALA A 50 -17.52 -20.02 31.00
CA ALA A 50 -16.86 -18.78 30.63
C ALA A 50 -17.68 -17.99 29.61
N VAL A 51 -17.76 -16.67 29.79
CA VAL A 51 -18.41 -15.75 28.85
C VAL A 51 -17.53 -14.54 28.67
N PHE A 52 -17.05 -14.30 27.45
CA PHE A 52 -16.10 -13.23 27.16
C PHE A 52 -16.19 -12.75 25.71
N SER A 53 -15.81 -11.49 25.47
CA SER A 53 -15.65 -10.91 24.14
C SER A 53 -14.17 -10.94 23.74
N GLY A 54 -13.88 -10.94 22.45
CA GLY A 54 -12.50 -10.88 22.00
C GLY A 54 -12.31 -10.91 20.49
N THR A 55 -11.07 -10.70 20.08
CA THR A 55 -10.65 -10.75 18.68
C THR A 55 -9.96 -12.08 18.39
N VAL A 56 -10.37 -12.78 17.34
CA VAL A 56 -9.76 -14.06 16.95
C VAL A 56 -8.38 -13.80 16.32
N LEU A 57 -7.35 -14.45 16.87
CA LEU A 57 -5.94 -14.23 16.51
C LEU A 57 -5.44 -15.13 15.37
N ASP A 58 -5.94 -16.36 15.26
CA ASP A 58 -5.56 -17.34 14.21
C ASP A 58 -6.55 -18.53 14.18
N GLU A 59 -6.77 -19.14 13.01
CA GLU A 59 -7.54 -20.37 12.82
C GLU A 59 -6.61 -21.60 12.84
N GLY A 60 -6.29 -22.11 14.03
CA GLY A 60 -5.53 -23.35 14.16
C GLY A 60 -6.41 -24.60 13.98
N SER A 61 -6.02 -25.51 13.08
CA SER A 61 -6.32 -26.94 13.29
C SER A 61 -5.21 -27.51 14.16
N VAL A 62 -5.49 -27.86 15.42
CA VAL A 62 -4.47 -28.50 16.25
C VAL A 62 -4.37 -29.97 15.86
N GLY A 63 -3.18 -30.33 15.43
CA GLY A 63 -2.54 -31.53 15.95
C GLY A 63 -1.08 -31.19 16.24
N GLU A 64 -0.74 -30.83 17.48
CA GLU A 64 0.59 -31.05 18.05
C GLU A 64 0.61 -30.79 19.57
N ARG A 65 0.51 -31.87 20.36
CA ARG A 65 1.35 -32.07 21.55
C ARG A 65 2.42 -33.09 21.15
N GLY A 66 3.64 -32.88 21.63
CA GLY A 66 4.87 -33.38 21.04
C GLY A 66 5.06 -34.90 20.94
N GLY A 67 5.99 -35.29 20.07
CA GLY A 67 6.50 -36.66 19.93
C GLY A 67 7.07 -36.91 18.53
N GLY A 68 8.38 -37.08 18.42
CA GLY A 68 9.06 -37.31 17.14
C GLY A 68 8.59 -38.57 16.40
N GLY A 69 8.70 -38.52 15.07
CA GLY A 69 8.63 -39.70 14.20
C GLY A 69 7.30 -39.91 13.47
N ARG A 70 7.38 -39.86 12.13
CA ARG A 70 6.36 -40.25 11.13
C ARG A 70 5.02 -39.50 11.19
N LYS A 71 4.79 -38.65 10.18
CA LYS A 71 3.49 -38.05 9.84
C LYS A 71 2.38 -39.12 9.82
N GLN A 72 1.57 -39.17 10.86
CA GLN A 72 0.33 -39.91 10.89
C GLN A 72 -0.80 -38.89 11.06
N ARG A 73 -1.59 -38.68 10.00
CA ARG A 73 -2.88 -38.00 10.09
C ARG A 73 -3.77 -38.84 11.01
N LEU A 74 -3.91 -38.45 12.28
CA LEU A 74 -5.02 -38.90 13.13
C LEU A 74 -6.07 -37.79 13.16
N GLY A 75 -7.25 -38.10 12.62
CA GLY A 75 -8.37 -37.18 12.57
C GLY A 75 -8.99 -36.99 13.95
N THR A 76 -9.23 -35.75 14.31
CA THR A 76 -10.25 -35.38 15.29
C THR A 76 -10.92 -34.12 14.74
N GLY A 77 -12.20 -34.19 14.40
CA GLY A 77 -12.97 -33.14 13.70
C GLY A 77 -13.24 -31.89 14.54
N TYR A 78 -12.21 -31.32 15.17
CA TYR A 78 -12.24 -30.11 15.99
C TYR A 78 -11.15 -29.14 15.53
N ARG A 79 -11.46 -27.84 15.62
CA ARG A 79 -10.60 -26.68 15.37
C ARG A 79 -10.32 -25.97 16.70
N VAL A 80 -9.13 -25.39 16.86
CA VAL A 80 -8.75 -24.58 18.04
C VAL A 80 -8.31 -23.20 17.57
N PHE A 81 -8.94 -22.15 18.06
CA PHE A 81 -8.60 -20.78 17.71
C PHE A 81 -8.19 -19.99 18.94
N GLY A 82 -7.19 -19.12 18.77
CA GLY A 82 -6.77 -18.20 19.82
C GLY A 82 -7.67 -16.97 19.84
N VAL A 83 -8.04 -16.51 21.03
CA VAL A 83 -8.83 -15.31 21.23
C VAL A 83 -8.07 -14.37 22.14
N LEU A 84 -7.86 -13.15 21.66
CA LEU A 84 -7.47 -12.02 22.49
C LEU A 84 -8.72 -11.49 23.19
N VAL A 85 -8.80 -11.70 24.48
CA VAL A 85 -9.95 -11.36 25.32
C VAL A 85 -10.01 -9.86 25.55
N ALA A 86 -11.18 -9.27 25.33
CA ALA A 86 -11.44 -7.85 25.52
C ALA A 86 -12.25 -7.60 26.80
N ASP A 87 -13.39 -8.27 26.96
CA ASP A 87 -14.25 -8.14 28.14
C ASP A 87 -14.67 -9.53 28.66
N VAL A 88 -14.88 -9.67 29.97
CA VAL A 88 -15.28 -10.93 30.61
C VAL A 88 -16.54 -10.73 31.47
N TRP A 89 -17.57 -11.53 31.23
CA TRP A 89 -18.81 -11.56 32.03
C TRP A 89 -18.86 -12.76 32.99
N LYS A 90 -18.13 -13.84 32.69
CA LYS A 90 -18.14 -15.06 33.51
C LYS A 90 -16.85 -15.85 33.34
N GLY A 91 -16.37 -16.45 34.42
CA GLY A 91 -15.15 -17.27 34.45
C GLY A 91 -13.88 -16.44 34.65
N ALA A 92 -12.81 -17.08 35.11
CA ALA A 92 -11.48 -16.47 35.18
C ALA A 92 -10.74 -16.81 33.88
N ILE A 93 -10.68 -15.84 32.95
CA ILE A 93 -10.13 -16.05 31.61
C ILE A 93 -8.88 -15.20 31.46
N PRO A 94 -7.74 -15.80 31.05
CA PRO A 94 -6.53 -15.04 30.75
C PRO A 94 -6.71 -14.20 29.48
N ASP A 95 -5.89 -13.17 29.30
CA ASP A 95 -5.96 -12.27 28.13
C ASP A 95 -5.91 -12.97 26.79
N THR A 96 -5.23 -14.10 26.73
CA THR A 96 -5.24 -14.95 25.55
C THR A 96 -5.67 -16.34 25.95
N VAL A 97 -6.76 -16.80 25.33
CA VAL A 97 -7.32 -18.11 25.60
C VAL A 97 -7.53 -18.87 24.31
N PHE A 98 -7.26 -20.17 24.34
CA PHE A 98 -7.52 -21.07 23.21
C PHE A 98 -8.89 -21.71 23.38
N VAL A 99 -9.75 -21.54 22.39
CA VAL A 99 -11.09 -22.08 22.38
C VAL A 99 -11.21 -23.12 21.27
N ARG A 100 -11.79 -24.26 21.60
CA ARG A 100 -11.98 -25.38 20.68
C ARG A 100 -13.42 -25.45 20.19
N THR A 101 -13.62 -25.71 18.90
CA THR A 101 -14.93 -25.90 18.28
C THR A 101 -14.90 -27.05 17.27
N ALA A 102 -16.04 -27.58 16.83
CA ALA A 102 -16.05 -28.60 15.78
C ALA A 102 -15.55 -28.01 14.45
N GLU A 103 -14.91 -28.82 13.59
CA GLU A 103 -14.37 -28.33 12.31
C GLU A 103 -15.47 -28.00 11.30
N GLN A 104 -16.57 -28.77 11.33
CA GLN A 104 -17.70 -28.60 10.42
C GLN A 104 -18.90 -28.02 11.16
N GLU A 105 -19.59 -27.07 10.52
CA GLU A 105 -20.85 -26.52 11.03
C GLU A 105 -21.94 -27.60 11.22
N SER A 106 -21.95 -28.62 10.35
CA SER A 106 -22.83 -29.80 10.46
C SER A 106 -22.61 -30.62 11.73
N ALA A 107 -21.45 -30.47 12.38
CA ALA A 107 -21.10 -31.04 13.68
C ALA A 107 -21.20 -30.00 14.81
N CYS A 108 -21.97 -28.94 14.62
CA CYS A 108 -22.13 -27.79 15.52
C CYS A 108 -20.85 -26.94 15.71
N GLY A 109 -19.94 -26.95 14.74
CA GLY A 109 -18.74 -26.10 14.73
C GLY A 109 -19.07 -24.63 14.51
N TYR A 110 -18.49 -23.74 15.32
CA TYR A 110 -18.74 -22.30 15.24
C TYR A 110 -17.82 -21.64 14.20
N PRO A 111 -18.35 -20.94 13.18
CA PRO A 111 -17.56 -20.34 12.12
C PRO A 111 -16.92 -19.02 12.58
N VAL A 112 -15.72 -19.14 13.14
CA VAL A 112 -14.86 -17.98 13.43
C VAL A 112 -14.09 -17.56 12.18
N ARG A 113 -13.71 -16.28 12.13
CA ARG A 113 -12.81 -15.71 11.12
C ARG A 113 -11.70 -14.96 11.83
N GLU A 114 -10.47 -15.12 11.35
CA GLU A 114 -9.32 -14.34 11.80
C GLU A 114 -9.61 -12.83 11.76
N GLY A 115 -9.20 -12.11 12.82
CA GLY A 115 -9.48 -10.68 12.99
C GLY A 115 -10.94 -10.34 13.32
N GLY A 116 -11.84 -11.33 13.33
CA GLY A 116 -13.23 -11.13 13.71
C GLY A 116 -13.40 -10.92 15.22
N LYS A 117 -14.35 -10.06 15.58
CA LYS A 117 -14.74 -9.78 16.98
C LYS A 117 -15.98 -10.58 17.35
N TYR A 118 -15.90 -11.32 18.44
CA TYR A 118 -16.94 -12.24 18.87
C TYR A 118 -17.23 -12.12 20.36
N LEU A 119 -18.48 -12.36 20.75
CA LEU A 119 -18.89 -12.74 22.09
C LEU A 119 -18.97 -14.28 22.12
N LEU A 120 -18.23 -14.89 23.02
CA LEU A 120 -18.09 -16.34 23.12
C LEU A 120 -18.61 -16.83 24.46
N PHE A 121 -19.47 -17.84 24.38
CA PHE A 121 -19.97 -18.63 25.50
C PHE A 121 -19.26 -19.98 25.42
N ALA A 122 -18.39 -20.25 26.38
CA ALA A 122 -17.58 -21.46 26.40
C ALA A 122 -17.89 -22.32 27.63
N ARG A 123 -17.82 -23.63 27.44
CA ARG A 123 -17.85 -24.62 28.52
C ARG A 123 -16.45 -25.15 28.77
N GLY A 124 -16.14 -25.41 30.03
CA GLY A 124 -14.91 -26.06 30.44
C GLY A 124 -15.03 -27.58 30.31
N GLU A 125 -14.05 -28.22 29.69
CA GLU A 125 -13.90 -29.67 29.67
C GLU A 125 -12.45 -30.01 30.03
N GLY A 126 -12.19 -30.22 31.32
CA GLY A 126 -10.82 -30.28 31.85
C GLY A 126 -10.17 -28.89 31.82
N ASP A 127 -8.95 -28.80 31.27
CA ASP A 127 -8.20 -27.54 31.14
C ASP A 127 -8.52 -26.78 29.83
N GLU A 128 -9.47 -27.25 29.02
CA GLU A 128 -9.80 -26.66 27.72
C GLU A 128 -11.17 -25.98 27.71
N LEU A 129 -11.27 -24.85 27.01
CA LEU A 129 -12.56 -24.21 26.71
C LEU A 129 -13.09 -24.67 25.36
N ARG A 130 -14.37 -25.01 25.31
CA ARG A 130 -15.08 -25.44 24.09
C ARG A 130 -16.30 -24.57 23.80
N THR A 131 -16.53 -24.33 22.51
CA THR A 131 -17.70 -23.59 22.03
C THR A 131 -18.25 -24.15 20.71
N GLY A 132 -19.49 -23.80 20.35
CA GLY A 132 -20.15 -24.29 19.14
C GLY A 132 -21.32 -23.42 18.71
N LEU A 133 -21.98 -23.78 17.60
CA LEU A 133 -23.14 -23.07 17.04
C LEU A 133 -24.31 -22.93 18.03
N CYS A 134 -24.43 -23.87 18.97
CA CYS A 134 -25.48 -23.86 19.98
C CYS A 134 -25.09 -23.17 21.29
N SER A 135 -23.89 -22.60 21.39
CA SER A 135 -23.39 -22.05 22.66
C SER A 135 -23.98 -20.69 23.01
N GLY A 136 -24.60 -19.98 22.06
CA GLY A 136 -25.04 -18.59 22.23
C GLY A 136 -24.02 -17.55 21.75
N ASN A 137 -22.95 -18.00 21.07
CA ASN A 137 -21.94 -17.10 20.50
C ASN A 137 -22.54 -16.17 19.46
N ALA A 138 -21.97 -14.98 19.35
CA ALA A 138 -22.37 -14.04 18.33
C ALA A 138 -21.24 -13.11 17.90
N ARG A 139 -21.34 -12.60 16.68
CA ARG A 139 -20.39 -11.63 16.15
C ARG A 139 -20.75 -10.25 16.67
N LEU A 140 -19.75 -9.46 17.06
CA LEU A 140 -19.97 -8.18 17.77
C LEU A 140 -20.84 -7.16 16.99
N GLY A 141 -20.90 -7.24 15.66
CA GLY A 141 -21.75 -6.39 14.81
C GLY A 141 -23.23 -6.78 14.75
N GLU A 142 -23.59 -7.99 15.20
CA GLU A 142 -24.94 -8.57 15.11
C GLU A 142 -25.68 -8.51 16.47
N LEU A 143 -25.09 -7.81 17.45
CA LEU A 143 -25.36 -7.99 18.89
C LEU A 143 -26.05 -6.82 19.61
N ARG A 144 -26.85 -6.00 18.92
CA ARG A 144 -27.60 -4.92 19.61
C ARG A 144 -28.55 -5.45 20.68
N ASP A 145 -29.07 -6.67 20.52
CA ASP A 145 -30.07 -7.24 21.43
C ASP A 145 -29.45 -7.97 22.65
N ALA A 146 -28.21 -8.50 22.57
CA ALA A 146 -27.58 -9.19 23.69
C ALA A 146 -26.99 -8.25 24.75
N TRP A 147 -26.56 -7.04 24.33
CA TRP A 147 -26.12 -6.00 25.26
C TRP A 147 -27.25 -5.47 26.14
N ALA A 148 -28.49 -5.54 25.67
CA ALA A 148 -29.66 -5.14 26.45
C ALA A 148 -29.98 -6.14 27.58
N THR A 149 -29.46 -7.37 27.52
CA THR A 149 -29.84 -8.46 28.42
C THR A 149 -28.73 -8.88 29.40
N LEU A 150 -27.47 -8.98 28.93
CA LEU A 150 -26.32 -9.36 29.79
C LEU A 150 -25.84 -8.25 30.73
N GLY A 151 -26.17 -6.99 30.43
CA GLY A 151 -25.59 -5.82 31.08
C GLY A 151 -24.12 -5.59 30.73
N PRO A 152 -23.54 -4.43 31.09
CA PRO A 152 -22.10 -4.18 30.95
C PRO A 152 -21.31 -5.21 31.79
N PRO A 153 -20.08 -5.58 31.37
CA PRO A 153 -19.23 -6.46 32.17
C PRO A 153 -19.01 -5.85 33.57
N PRO A 154 -18.90 -6.67 34.65
CA PRO A 154 -18.79 -6.15 36.00
C PRO A 154 -17.56 -5.22 36.13
N PRO A 155 -17.71 -4.04 36.79
CA PRO A 155 -16.65 -3.05 36.83
C PRO A 155 -15.61 -3.43 37.88
N ASP A 156 -14.46 -3.93 37.44
CA ASP A 156 -13.21 -3.92 38.23
C ASP A 156 -11.93 -3.80 37.37
N THR A 157 -12.03 -3.40 36.11
CA THR A 157 -10.87 -3.05 35.28
C THR A 157 -11.12 -1.72 34.57
N SER A 158 -10.39 -0.67 34.99
CA SER A 158 -10.26 0.56 34.19
C SER A 158 -9.73 0.20 32.79
N PRO A 159 -10.13 0.90 31.71
CA PRO A 159 -9.53 0.72 30.38
C PRO A 159 -7.99 0.74 30.41
N GLU A 160 -7.40 1.61 31.24
CA GLU A 160 -5.95 1.69 31.46
C GLU A 160 -5.36 0.42 32.09
N ALA A 161 -6.12 -0.28 32.93
CA ALA A 161 -5.70 -1.53 33.57
C ALA A 161 -5.78 -2.72 32.59
N ALA A 162 -6.80 -2.75 31.72
CA ALA A 162 -6.92 -3.74 30.66
C ALA A 162 -5.81 -3.60 29.60
N ASP A 163 -5.51 -2.37 29.19
CA ASP A 163 -4.42 -2.09 28.24
C ASP A 163 -3.06 -2.48 28.83
N THR A 164 -2.83 -2.19 30.12
CA THR A 164 -1.59 -2.56 30.82
C THR A 164 -1.43 -4.08 30.92
N HIS A 165 -2.50 -4.81 31.24
CA HIS A 165 -2.49 -6.27 31.34
C HIS A 165 -2.21 -6.91 29.96
N PHE A 166 -2.85 -6.41 28.90
CA PHE A 166 -2.57 -6.82 27.53
C PHE A 166 -1.09 -6.64 27.15
N VAL A 167 -0.50 -5.47 27.42
CA VAL A 167 0.93 -5.22 27.14
C VAL A 167 1.83 -6.22 27.88
N ARG A 168 1.52 -6.52 29.16
CA ARG A 168 2.26 -7.52 29.95
C ARG A 168 2.16 -8.94 29.38
N SER A 169 1.02 -9.30 28.81
CA SER A 169 0.86 -10.60 28.13
C SER A 169 1.80 -10.72 26.93
N ILE A 170 1.97 -9.64 26.16
CA ILE A 170 2.89 -9.60 25.00
C ILE A 170 4.35 -9.66 25.46
N LEU A 171 4.70 -8.91 26.52
CA LEU A 171 6.04 -8.94 27.11
C LEU A 171 6.41 -10.36 27.54
N THR A 172 5.51 -11.03 28.26
CA THR A 172 5.70 -12.43 28.68
C THR A 172 5.85 -13.38 27.47
N ALA A 173 5.01 -13.21 26.44
CA ALA A 173 5.11 -14.03 25.22
C ALA A 173 6.44 -13.84 24.48
N SER A 174 7.03 -12.64 24.56
CA SER A 174 8.32 -12.32 23.96
C SER A 174 9.50 -13.04 24.65
N GLU A 175 9.33 -13.52 25.88
CA GLU A 175 10.34 -14.30 26.62
C GLU A 175 10.36 -15.77 26.23
N SER A 176 9.36 -16.23 25.47
CA SER A 176 9.22 -17.65 25.16
C SER A 176 10.45 -18.19 24.39
N PRO A 177 11.10 -19.26 24.90
CA PRO A 177 12.28 -19.83 24.27
C PRO A 177 11.98 -20.44 22.89
N ASN A 178 10.72 -20.77 22.58
CA ASN A 178 10.31 -21.38 21.31
C ASN A 178 8.77 -21.26 21.12
N PRO A 179 8.23 -21.03 19.89
CA PRO A 179 8.88 -20.82 18.60
C PRO A 179 9.34 -19.38 18.35
N SER A 180 10.39 -19.19 17.56
CA SER A 180 10.82 -17.84 17.14
C SER A 180 9.70 -17.06 16.43
N LYS A 181 8.75 -17.76 15.78
CA LYS A 181 7.50 -17.17 15.25
C LYS A 181 6.67 -16.45 16.33
N LEU A 182 6.61 -17.00 17.54
CA LEU A 182 5.92 -16.36 18.65
C LEU A 182 6.66 -15.09 19.06
N ARG A 183 7.99 -15.15 19.21
CA ARG A 183 8.79 -13.94 19.51
C ARG A 183 8.69 -12.88 18.42
N VAL A 184 8.70 -13.27 17.15
CA VAL A 184 8.47 -12.38 16.00
C VAL A 184 7.11 -11.68 16.10
N ARG A 185 6.02 -12.42 16.34
CA ARG A 185 4.68 -11.85 16.52
C ARG A 185 4.59 -10.99 17.79
N SER A 186 5.28 -11.37 18.87
CA SER A 186 5.36 -10.57 20.09
C SER A 186 6.08 -9.25 19.83
N VAL A 187 7.19 -9.23 19.10
CA VAL A 187 7.91 -8.00 18.73
C VAL A 187 7.04 -7.10 17.86
N GLU A 188 6.29 -7.66 16.91
CA GLU A 188 5.31 -6.91 16.12
C GLU A 188 4.24 -6.29 17.03
N GLY A 189 3.70 -7.05 17.97
CA GLY A 189 2.77 -6.57 18.99
C GLY A 189 3.37 -5.45 19.85
N LEU A 190 4.59 -5.61 20.34
CA LEU A 190 5.32 -4.58 21.11
C LEU A 190 5.52 -3.32 20.26
N GLY A 191 5.87 -3.44 18.98
CA GLY A 191 5.97 -2.31 18.07
C GLY A 191 4.64 -1.55 17.88
N GLU A 192 3.51 -2.25 17.94
CA GLU A 192 2.18 -1.61 17.94
C GLU A 192 1.85 -0.94 19.27
N VAL A 193 2.29 -1.50 20.40
CA VAL A 193 2.20 -0.85 21.71
C VAL A 193 3.00 0.45 21.73
N VAL A 194 4.18 0.50 21.11
CA VAL A 194 4.94 1.75 20.93
C VAL A 194 4.12 2.80 20.17
N ARG A 195 3.31 2.38 19.19
CA ARG A 195 2.55 3.28 18.32
C ARG A 195 1.26 3.78 18.96
N LEU A 196 0.54 2.90 19.65
CA LEU A 196 -0.86 3.10 20.06
C LEU A 196 -1.13 2.79 21.54
N GLY A 197 -0.15 2.25 22.25
CA GLY A 197 -0.30 1.77 23.62
C GLY A 197 -0.08 2.86 24.68
N PRO A 198 -0.30 2.51 25.96
CA PRO A 198 -0.19 3.44 27.07
C PRO A 198 1.23 4.01 27.23
N ASP A 199 1.34 5.33 27.40
CA ASP A 199 2.62 6.02 27.60
C ASP A 199 3.43 5.46 28.77
N ALA A 200 2.74 5.04 29.84
CA ALA A 200 3.34 4.46 31.04
C ALA A 200 4.15 3.17 30.77
N MET A 201 3.83 2.44 29.68
CA MET A 201 4.49 1.17 29.35
C MET A 201 5.63 1.32 28.34
N ARG A 202 5.84 2.52 27.77
CA ARG A 202 6.82 2.71 26.68
C ARG A 202 8.26 2.41 27.08
N ALA A 203 8.66 2.76 28.30
CA ALA A 203 10.01 2.49 28.80
C ALA A 203 10.27 0.98 28.94
N GLU A 204 9.35 0.25 29.55
CA GLU A 204 9.44 -1.21 29.71
C GLU A 204 9.45 -1.94 28.35
N VAL A 205 8.60 -1.48 27.42
CA VAL A 205 8.58 -2.01 26.05
C VAL A 205 9.89 -1.69 25.31
N ALA A 206 10.44 -0.49 25.47
CA ALA A 206 11.72 -0.10 24.86
C ALA A 206 12.87 -0.98 25.38
N GLU A 207 12.98 -1.16 26.70
CA GLU A 207 13.98 -2.04 27.31
C GLU A 207 13.90 -3.45 26.73
N ARG A 208 12.68 -4.01 26.64
CA ARG A 208 12.50 -5.34 26.08
C ARG A 208 12.86 -5.43 24.60
N LEU A 209 12.53 -4.42 23.81
CA LEU A 209 12.91 -4.35 22.40
C LEU A 209 14.44 -4.23 22.23
N VAL A 210 15.14 -3.51 23.12
CA VAL A 210 16.61 -3.42 23.13
C VAL A 210 17.22 -4.80 23.40
N GLU A 211 16.66 -5.59 24.30
CA GLU A 211 17.11 -6.98 24.52
C GLU A 211 16.88 -7.86 23.28
N LEU A 212 15.68 -7.79 22.70
CA LEU A 212 15.30 -8.58 21.52
C LEU A 212 16.09 -8.19 20.25
N ALA A 213 16.64 -6.98 20.20
CA ALA A 213 17.58 -6.56 19.15
C ALA A 213 18.90 -7.36 19.16
N THR A 214 19.16 -8.17 20.21
CA THR A 214 20.29 -9.10 20.30
C THR A 214 19.90 -10.59 20.20
N ASP A 215 18.65 -10.91 19.86
CA ASP A 215 18.16 -12.29 19.75
C ASP A 215 18.98 -13.12 18.74
N SER A 216 19.10 -14.42 19.00
CA SER A 216 19.67 -15.39 18.08
C SER A 216 19.01 -15.39 16.68
N ASP A 217 17.70 -15.16 16.60
CA ASP A 217 16.93 -15.13 15.35
C ASP A 217 17.04 -13.74 14.69
N PRO A 218 17.60 -13.64 13.47
CA PRO A 218 17.75 -12.35 12.80
C PRO A 218 16.43 -11.65 12.48
N SER A 219 15.33 -12.38 12.33
CA SER A 219 14.01 -11.79 12.10
C SER A 219 13.42 -11.15 13.35
N VAL A 220 13.79 -11.64 14.54
CA VAL A 220 13.47 -11.00 15.82
C VAL A 220 14.29 -9.72 15.96
N ARG A 221 15.61 -9.79 15.71
CA ARG A 221 16.50 -8.61 15.78
C ARG A 221 16.06 -7.47 14.86
N GLU A 222 15.81 -7.80 13.59
CA GLU A 222 15.37 -6.85 12.57
C GLU A 222 14.09 -6.11 12.98
N ARG A 223 13.08 -6.86 13.47
CA ARG A 223 11.79 -6.28 13.88
C ARG A 223 11.91 -5.47 15.15
N ALA A 224 12.76 -5.90 16.08
CA ALA A 224 12.99 -5.18 17.31
C ALA A 224 13.61 -3.81 17.02
N LEU A 225 14.65 -3.77 16.18
CA LEU A 225 15.26 -2.52 15.69
C LEU A 225 14.26 -1.65 14.90
N GLY A 226 13.40 -2.26 14.08
CA GLY A 226 12.36 -1.53 13.35
C GLY A 226 11.24 -0.97 14.23
N ALA A 227 10.93 -1.64 15.35
CA ALA A 227 10.03 -1.10 16.37
C ALA A 227 10.71 0.04 17.13
N LEU A 228 12.00 -0.11 17.46
CA LEU A 228 12.82 0.94 18.09
C LEU A 228 12.99 2.19 17.21
N SER A 229 12.93 2.06 15.88
CA SER A 229 13.03 3.22 14.99
C SER A 229 11.79 4.10 14.99
N ARG A 230 10.70 3.71 15.67
CA ARG A 230 9.52 4.54 15.87
C ARG A 230 9.73 5.51 17.04
N PRO A 231 9.00 6.64 17.11
CA PRO A 231 9.10 7.57 18.23
C PRO A 231 8.71 6.91 19.56
N LEU A 232 9.70 6.59 20.40
CA LEU A 232 9.51 5.98 21.72
C LEU A 232 9.50 7.00 22.86
N GLY A 233 10.23 8.10 22.67
CA GLY A 233 10.63 9.05 23.71
C GLY A 233 12.16 9.15 23.77
N GLU A 234 12.66 10.31 24.20
CA GLU A 234 14.11 10.58 24.25
C GLU A 234 14.83 9.67 25.25
N GLY A 235 16.02 9.19 24.89
CA GLY A 235 16.91 8.45 25.81
C GLY A 235 16.56 6.97 26.04
N LEU A 236 15.54 6.43 25.36
CA LEU A 236 15.10 5.04 25.54
C LEU A 236 15.85 4.00 24.68
N VAL A 237 16.78 4.43 23.82
CA VAL A 237 17.54 3.56 22.93
C VAL A 237 19.01 3.53 23.34
N SER A 238 19.52 2.34 23.67
CA SER A 238 20.96 2.14 23.91
C SER A 238 21.71 2.00 22.58
N PHE A 239 22.61 2.93 22.31
CA PHE A 239 23.40 2.95 21.09
C PHE A 239 24.45 1.83 20.98
N ASP A 240 24.85 1.18 22.08
CA ASP A 240 25.77 0.04 22.05
C ASP A 240 25.16 -1.17 21.31
N VAL A 241 23.86 -1.40 21.50
CA VAL A 241 23.14 -2.47 20.81
C VAL A 241 23.01 -2.16 19.32
N VAL A 242 22.78 -0.88 18.99
CA VAL A 242 22.68 -0.41 17.60
C VAL A 242 24.03 -0.55 16.89
N ASP A 243 25.14 -0.20 17.52
CA ASP A 243 26.49 -0.35 16.97
C ASP A 243 26.83 -1.82 16.67
N ARG A 244 26.39 -2.75 17.52
CA ARG A 244 26.52 -4.18 17.22
C ARG A 244 25.68 -4.58 16.01
N ALA A 245 24.43 -4.11 15.95
CA ALA A 245 23.52 -4.40 14.87
C ALA A 245 23.95 -3.81 13.52
N LEU A 246 24.67 -2.68 13.51
CA LEU A 246 25.31 -2.12 12.30
C LEU A 246 26.38 -3.06 11.70
N ARG A 247 26.89 -4.03 12.47
CA ARG A 247 27.88 -5.03 12.05
C ARG A 247 27.28 -6.44 11.97
N ASP A 248 25.96 -6.56 12.02
CA ASP A 248 25.27 -7.85 11.98
C ASP A 248 25.57 -8.59 10.67
N PRO A 249 25.78 -9.92 10.69
CA PRO A 249 26.00 -10.68 9.45
C PRO A 249 24.82 -10.59 8.47
N VAL A 250 23.60 -10.34 8.96
CA VAL A 250 22.40 -10.25 8.13
C VAL A 250 22.14 -8.79 7.75
N ASP A 251 22.04 -8.54 6.45
CA ASP A 251 21.85 -7.21 5.89
C ASP A 251 20.56 -6.52 6.36
N ARG A 252 19.42 -7.22 6.44
CA ARG A 252 18.17 -6.62 6.93
C ARG A 252 18.27 -6.07 8.36
N VAL A 253 19.07 -6.71 9.21
CA VAL A 253 19.34 -6.22 10.57
C VAL A 253 20.18 -4.94 10.51
N ARG A 254 21.23 -4.91 9.68
CA ARG A 254 22.05 -3.72 9.46
C ARG A 254 21.24 -2.55 8.89
N VAL A 255 20.31 -2.80 7.95
CA VAL A 255 19.40 -1.76 7.42
C VAL A 255 18.53 -1.16 8.53
N SER A 256 17.91 -2.00 9.37
CA SER A 256 17.10 -1.51 10.50
C SER A 256 17.93 -0.71 11.51
N ALA A 257 19.14 -1.16 11.81
CA ALA A 257 20.07 -0.43 12.68
C ALA A 257 20.48 0.94 12.10
N MET A 258 20.83 0.98 10.81
CA MET A 258 21.15 2.23 10.11
C MET A 258 19.98 3.21 10.16
N ARG A 259 18.76 2.76 9.86
CA ARG A 259 17.56 3.59 9.96
C ARG A 259 17.35 4.10 11.38
N LEU A 260 17.51 3.25 12.39
CA LEU A 260 17.39 3.63 13.79
C LEU A 260 18.35 4.77 14.17
N VAL A 261 19.64 4.66 13.81
CA VAL A 261 20.62 5.74 14.01
C VAL A 261 20.16 7.00 13.31
N THR A 262 19.84 6.92 12.02
CA THR A 262 19.46 8.10 11.23
C THR A 262 18.24 8.83 11.80
N HIS A 263 17.27 8.14 12.40
CA HIS A 263 16.05 8.77 12.91
C HIS A 263 16.16 9.28 14.36
N HIS A 264 17.05 8.73 15.18
CA HIS A 264 17.06 8.97 16.64
C HIS A 264 18.38 9.51 17.18
N ASP A 265 19.47 9.43 16.41
CA ASP A 265 20.75 9.96 16.85
C ASP A 265 20.82 11.47 16.58
N PRO A 266 20.88 12.34 17.61
CA PRO A 266 21.00 13.77 17.42
C PRO A 266 22.38 14.19 16.91
N ASP A 267 23.40 13.31 16.99
CA ASP A 267 24.73 13.59 16.48
C ASP A 267 24.80 13.40 14.96
N THR A 268 24.73 14.52 14.24
CA THR A 268 24.75 14.55 12.76
C THR A 268 26.03 13.94 12.17
N GLU A 269 27.19 14.17 12.80
CA GLU A 269 28.47 13.60 12.36
C GLU A 269 28.44 12.08 12.48
N ARG A 270 27.93 11.57 13.61
CA ARG A 270 27.78 10.12 13.79
C ARG A 270 26.83 9.52 12.76
N VAL A 271 25.68 10.14 12.49
CA VAL A 271 24.74 9.68 11.46
C VAL A 271 25.44 9.61 10.09
N LEU A 272 26.13 10.67 9.69
CA LEU A 272 26.84 10.73 8.41
C LEU A 272 27.95 9.67 8.31
N ASN A 273 28.70 9.43 9.38
CA ASN A 273 29.73 8.40 9.43
C ASN A 273 29.15 6.98 9.28
N VAL A 274 27.97 6.72 9.86
CA VAL A 274 27.24 5.46 9.68
C VAL A 274 26.79 5.28 8.23
N LEU A 275 26.23 6.33 7.62
CA LEU A 275 25.80 6.29 6.22
C LEU A 275 26.99 6.15 5.26
N GLU A 276 28.12 6.82 5.53
CA GLU A 276 29.35 6.69 4.77
C GLU A 276 29.91 5.26 4.82
N ALA A 277 29.94 4.64 6.01
CA ALA A 277 30.33 3.24 6.15
C ALA A 277 29.38 2.30 5.39
N ALA A 278 28.07 2.58 5.43
CA ALA A 278 27.06 1.79 4.73
C ALA A 278 27.17 1.87 3.20
N LEU A 279 27.68 2.97 2.63
CA LEU A 279 28.01 3.04 1.20
C LEU A 279 29.16 2.11 0.80
N GLY A 280 29.99 1.67 1.74
CA GLY A 280 31.04 0.67 1.52
C GLY A 280 30.61 -0.78 1.78
N ASP A 281 29.34 -1.01 2.15
CA ASP A 281 28.87 -2.33 2.57
C ASP A 281 28.82 -3.33 1.39
N PRO A 282 29.21 -4.61 1.60
CA PRO A 282 29.14 -5.62 0.54
C PRO A 282 27.71 -5.88 0.03
N SER A 283 26.67 -5.67 0.85
CA SER A 283 25.28 -5.82 0.45
C SER A 283 24.79 -4.58 -0.32
N VAL A 284 24.33 -4.82 -1.55
CA VAL A 284 23.67 -3.81 -2.39
C VAL A 284 22.47 -3.19 -1.66
N SER A 285 21.74 -3.98 -0.87
CA SER A 285 20.58 -3.50 -0.10
C SER A 285 20.95 -2.42 0.91
N ILE A 286 22.11 -2.56 1.56
CA ILE A 286 22.62 -1.58 2.54
C ILE A 286 23.04 -0.30 1.83
N ARG A 287 23.83 -0.41 0.76
CA ARG A 287 24.28 0.75 -0.01
C ARG A 287 23.11 1.55 -0.54
N ARG A 288 22.10 0.89 -1.13
CA ARG A 288 20.86 1.56 -1.58
C ARG A 288 20.09 2.21 -0.43
N GLY A 289 20.01 1.52 0.71
CA GLY A 289 19.38 2.07 1.91
C GLY A 289 20.06 3.34 2.39
N ALA A 290 21.40 3.38 2.38
CA ALA A 290 22.17 4.55 2.76
C ALA A 290 21.95 5.72 1.81
N VAL A 291 21.99 5.48 0.50
CA VAL A 291 21.68 6.48 -0.53
C VAL A 291 20.28 7.06 -0.35
N GLY A 292 19.28 6.22 -0.11
CA GLY A 292 17.90 6.67 0.11
C GLY A 292 17.74 7.54 1.38
N LEU A 293 18.52 7.26 2.43
CA LEU A 293 18.52 8.08 3.65
C LEU A 293 19.24 9.41 3.46
N LEU A 294 20.36 9.41 2.73
CA LEU A 294 21.09 10.64 2.36
C LEU A 294 20.25 11.55 1.45
N GLY A 295 19.48 10.93 0.55
CA GLY A 295 18.62 11.59 -0.43
C GLY A 295 17.26 12.08 0.08
N SER A 296 16.95 11.85 1.36
CA SER A 296 15.61 12.13 1.88
C SER A 296 15.29 13.63 1.81
N PRO A 297 14.15 14.04 1.22
CA PRO A 297 13.76 15.44 1.10
C PRO A 297 13.46 16.08 2.45
N ARG A 298 13.20 15.26 3.47
CA ARG A 298 13.11 15.68 4.87
C ARG A 298 14.23 15.00 5.62
N PRO A 299 15.33 15.72 5.91
CA PRO A 299 16.34 15.20 6.81
C PRO A 299 15.71 14.85 8.18
N PRO A 300 16.31 13.94 8.94
CA PRO A 300 15.82 13.56 10.26
C PRO A 300 15.67 14.77 11.18
N HIS A 301 14.68 14.71 12.09
CA HIS A 301 14.50 15.77 13.09
C HIS A 301 15.75 15.85 13.99
N ALA A 302 16.17 17.08 14.31
CA ALA A 302 17.34 17.40 15.14
C ALA A 302 18.73 17.31 14.48
N ILE A 303 18.85 17.16 13.15
CA ILE A 303 20.16 17.27 12.50
C ILE A 303 20.60 18.72 12.24
N ASP A 304 21.91 18.93 12.21
CA ASP A 304 22.54 20.17 11.77
C ASP A 304 22.62 20.21 10.23
N LEU A 305 21.82 21.06 9.61
CA LEU A 305 21.76 21.21 8.15
C LEU A 305 23.07 21.77 7.56
N GLU A 306 23.83 22.58 8.30
CA GLU A 306 25.09 23.13 7.82
C GLU A 306 26.15 22.04 7.63
N VAL A 307 26.08 20.99 8.45
CA VAL A 307 26.95 19.80 8.34
C VAL A 307 26.36 18.79 7.35
N TRP A 308 25.05 18.51 7.44
CA TRP A 308 24.40 17.48 6.66
C TRP A 308 24.43 17.73 5.16
N LEU A 309 24.05 18.94 4.71
CA LEU A 309 23.89 19.22 3.28
C LEU A 309 25.19 19.01 2.48
N PRO A 310 26.34 19.62 2.84
CA PRO A 310 27.57 19.40 2.08
C PRO A 310 28.08 17.95 2.15
N ARG A 311 28.01 17.30 3.32
CA ARG A 311 28.49 15.92 3.49
C ARG A 311 27.62 14.90 2.77
N SER A 312 26.29 15.02 2.87
CA SER A 312 25.36 14.13 2.16
C SER A 312 25.53 14.24 0.65
N ARG A 313 25.74 15.46 0.14
CA ARG A 313 26.07 15.68 -1.28
C ARG A 313 27.34 14.93 -1.71
N ASP A 314 28.44 15.09 -0.98
CA ASP A 314 29.70 14.40 -1.32
C ASP A 314 29.55 12.87 -1.29
N LEU A 315 28.72 12.36 -0.37
CA LEU A 315 28.41 10.94 -0.27
C LEU A 315 27.52 10.46 -1.43
N LEU A 316 26.51 11.24 -1.84
CA LEU A 316 25.67 10.94 -3.00
C LEU A 316 26.46 10.96 -4.31
N LEU A 317 27.37 11.94 -4.48
CA LEU A 317 28.28 11.99 -5.63
C LEU A 317 29.19 10.77 -5.70
N ARG A 318 29.68 10.28 -4.55
CA ARG A 318 30.42 9.02 -4.48
C ARG A 318 29.53 7.82 -4.85
N ALA A 319 28.28 7.79 -4.41
CA ALA A 319 27.34 6.71 -4.71
C ALA A 319 26.94 6.62 -6.20
N LEU A 320 27.01 7.73 -6.96
CA LEU A 320 26.88 7.68 -8.42
C LEU A 320 27.92 6.75 -9.07
N HIS A 321 29.10 6.61 -8.45
CA HIS A 321 30.20 5.80 -8.96
C HIS A 321 30.19 4.36 -8.41
N ASP A 322 29.09 3.92 -7.79
CA ASP A 322 28.96 2.53 -7.32
C ASP A 322 29.08 1.54 -8.51
N PRO A 323 29.74 0.39 -8.34
CA PRO A 323 29.86 -0.60 -9.41
C PRO A 323 28.53 -1.26 -9.80
N VAL A 324 27.48 -1.12 -8.98
CA VAL A 324 26.17 -1.71 -9.24
C VAL A 324 25.19 -0.62 -9.67
N SER A 325 24.71 -0.73 -10.90
CA SER A 325 23.78 0.22 -11.52
C SER A 325 22.48 0.46 -10.72
N ALA A 326 22.02 -0.52 -9.93
CA ALA A 326 20.86 -0.33 -9.04
C ALA A 326 21.13 0.71 -7.92
N VAL A 327 22.38 0.82 -7.46
CA VAL A 327 22.81 1.86 -6.50
C VAL A 327 22.94 3.19 -7.23
N GLN A 328 23.56 3.19 -8.42
CA GLN A 328 23.70 4.39 -9.26
C GLN A 328 22.34 5.05 -9.55
N VAL A 329 21.34 4.25 -9.94
CA VAL A 329 19.95 4.73 -10.16
C VAL A 329 19.35 5.32 -8.89
N THR A 330 19.56 4.66 -7.75
CA THR A 330 19.07 5.20 -6.46
C THR A 330 19.76 6.53 -6.14
N ALA A 331 21.05 6.67 -6.48
CA ALA A 331 21.81 7.90 -6.28
C ALA A 331 21.39 9.02 -7.23
N LEU A 332 21.14 8.72 -8.50
CA LEU A 332 20.60 9.68 -9.48
C LEU A 332 19.25 10.25 -9.02
N SER A 333 18.34 9.38 -8.55
CA SER A 333 17.06 9.82 -7.97
C SER A 333 17.25 10.66 -6.71
N ALA A 334 18.09 10.21 -5.78
CA ALA A 334 18.38 10.94 -4.55
C ALA A 334 18.94 12.35 -4.81
N VAL A 335 19.86 12.48 -5.79
CA VAL A 335 20.42 13.78 -6.18
C VAL A 335 19.35 14.69 -6.77
N ALA A 336 18.39 14.16 -7.54
CA ALA A 336 17.31 14.94 -8.14
C ALA A 336 16.26 15.41 -7.12
N GLU A 337 15.96 14.59 -6.11
CA GLU A 337 14.96 14.87 -5.07
C GLU A 337 15.49 15.77 -3.96
N CYS A 338 16.81 15.82 -3.79
CA CYS A 338 17.44 16.66 -2.81
C CYS A 338 17.30 18.14 -3.18
N GLU A 339 16.66 18.93 -2.31
CA GLU A 339 16.80 20.40 -2.26
C GLU A 339 18.20 20.79 -1.74
N LEU A 340 19.25 20.09 -2.18
CA LEU A 340 20.63 20.45 -1.90
C LEU A 340 20.94 21.66 -2.78
N PRO A 341 21.09 22.89 -2.23
CA PRO A 341 21.57 24.01 -3.04
C PRO A 341 22.94 23.62 -3.61
N GLY A 342 23.04 23.53 -4.93
CA GLY A 342 24.25 23.05 -5.58
C GLY A 342 24.50 23.66 -6.96
N PRO A 343 25.71 24.19 -7.23
CA PRO A 343 26.10 24.77 -8.51
C PRO A 343 26.15 23.72 -9.63
N GLU A 344 26.33 24.21 -10.86
CA GLU A 344 26.47 23.49 -12.15
C GLU A 344 27.20 22.12 -12.10
N SER A 345 28.12 21.91 -11.13
CA SER A 345 28.89 20.66 -10.97
C SER A 345 28.07 19.39 -10.65
N LEU A 346 26.85 19.51 -10.09
CA LEU A 346 25.97 18.34 -9.91
C LEU A 346 25.37 17.90 -11.24
N LEU A 347 24.98 18.86 -12.09
CA LEU A 347 24.40 18.59 -13.39
C LEU A 347 25.42 17.87 -14.28
N ASP A 348 26.68 18.31 -14.30
CA ASP A 348 27.76 17.64 -15.03
C ASP A 348 27.95 16.18 -14.59
N SER A 349 27.88 15.93 -13.28
CA SER A 349 28.02 14.58 -12.71
C SER A 349 26.87 13.66 -13.14
N VAL A 350 25.65 14.18 -13.22
CA VAL A 350 24.47 13.44 -13.71
C VAL A 350 24.54 13.24 -15.23
N MET A 351 24.96 14.25 -15.97
CA MET A 351 25.05 14.21 -17.43
C MET A 351 26.00 13.13 -17.94
N ALA A 352 27.04 12.78 -17.17
CA ALA A 352 27.93 11.66 -17.49
C ALA A 352 27.20 10.29 -17.63
N PHE A 353 26.02 10.14 -17.03
CA PHE A 353 25.23 8.90 -17.06
C PHE A 353 24.23 8.84 -18.23
N LEU A 354 24.12 9.90 -19.02
CA LEU A 354 23.22 9.93 -20.18
C LEU A 354 23.67 9.01 -21.31
N ASP A 355 24.94 8.62 -21.34
CA ASP A 355 25.51 7.65 -22.29
C ASP A 355 25.83 6.29 -21.60
N ALA A 356 25.26 6.02 -20.41
CA ALA A 356 25.47 4.78 -19.68
C ALA A 356 25.02 3.54 -20.50
N PRO A 357 25.69 2.38 -20.37
CA PRO A 357 25.34 1.19 -21.15
C PRO A 357 23.94 0.68 -20.81
N GLU A 358 23.55 0.74 -19.54
CA GLU A 358 22.24 0.27 -19.09
C GLU A 358 21.12 1.30 -19.37
N PRO A 359 20.04 0.92 -20.08
CA PRO A 359 18.95 1.84 -20.40
C PRO A 359 18.26 2.45 -19.19
N TYR A 360 18.06 1.69 -18.12
CA TYR A 360 17.41 2.19 -16.90
C TYR A 360 18.28 3.23 -16.17
N VAL A 361 19.61 3.19 -16.32
CA VAL A 361 20.51 4.23 -15.77
C VAL A 361 20.36 5.52 -16.59
N ARG A 362 20.41 5.43 -17.92
CA ARG A 362 20.18 6.58 -18.81
C ARG A 362 18.82 7.22 -18.56
N GLN A 363 17.78 6.38 -18.42
CA GLN A 363 16.41 6.80 -18.13
C GLN A 363 16.33 7.67 -16.87
N THR A 364 16.92 7.21 -15.76
CA THR A 364 16.95 7.97 -14.51
C THR A 364 17.81 9.22 -14.63
N ALA A 365 18.92 9.16 -15.36
CA ALA A 365 19.79 10.30 -15.59
C ALA A 365 19.10 11.44 -16.34
N PHE A 366 18.27 11.16 -17.36
CA PHE A 366 17.46 12.19 -18.02
C PHE A 366 16.47 12.87 -17.06
N GLY A 367 15.81 12.08 -16.19
CA GLY A 367 14.93 12.64 -15.16
C GLY A 367 15.70 13.56 -14.20
N ALA A 368 16.83 13.08 -13.67
CA ALA A 368 17.66 13.84 -12.75
C ALA A 368 18.27 15.10 -13.39
N ALA A 369 18.74 15.02 -14.64
CA ALA A 369 19.29 16.16 -15.37
C ALA A 369 18.23 17.25 -15.58
N ALA A 370 17.00 16.86 -15.92
CA ALA A 370 15.89 17.81 -16.02
C ALA A 370 15.63 18.52 -14.68
N GLU A 371 15.58 17.79 -13.57
CA GLU A 371 15.34 18.37 -12.23
C GLU A 371 16.43 19.35 -11.79
N LEU A 372 17.70 19.02 -12.05
CA LEU A 372 18.83 19.87 -11.66
C LEU A 372 19.02 21.09 -12.57
N ALA A 373 18.58 21.01 -13.82
CA ALA A 373 18.78 22.10 -14.76
C ALA A 373 17.92 23.31 -14.44
N THR A 374 18.55 24.47 -14.50
CA THR A 374 17.93 25.80 -14.35
C THR A 374 18.05 26.57 -15.67
N ASP A 375 19.21 27.14 -15.96
CA ASP A 375 19.44 28.01 -17.13
C ASP A 375 20.51 27.49 -18.12
N SER A 376 20.98 26.25 -17.95
CA SER A 376 22.02 25.69 -18.84
C SER A 376 21.52 25.56 -20.28
N SER A 377 22.19 26.22 -21.23
CA SER A 377 21.87 26.12 -22.67
C SER A 377 22.07 24.73 -23.24
N ASP A 378 22.93 23.94 -22.60
CA ASP A 378 23.41 22.66 -23.16
C ASP A 378 22.38 21.54 -22.97
N ILE A 379 21.39 21.74 -22.09
CA ILE A 379 20.38 20.71 -21.82
C ILE A 379 19.54 20.38 -23.06
N PHE A 380 19.22 21.35 -23.91
CA PHE A 380 18.41 21.09 -25.10
C PHE A 380 19.16 20.28 -26.15
N ALA A 381 20.45 20.56 -26.35
CA ALA A 381 21.28 19.77 -27.24
C ALA A 381 21.42 18.32 -26.74
N ILE A 382 21.55 18.15 -25.42
CA ILE A 382 21.66 16.84 -24.77
C ILE A 382 20.36 16.05 -24.87
N PHE A 383 19.22 16.67 -24.59
CA PHE A 383 17.92 16.01 -24.71
C PHE A 383 17.59 15.72 -26.17
N GLY A 384 18.00 16.58 -27.10
CA GLY A 384 17.90 16.33 -28.54
C GLY A 384 18.65 15.07 -28.99
N ARG A 385 19.84 14.78 -28.42
CA ARG A 385 20.56 13.52 -28.71
C ARG A 385 19.74 12.27 -28.35
N ALA A 386 18.88 12.35 -27.32
CA ALA A 386 18.08 11.21 -26.88
C ALA A 386 17.03 10.77 -27.91
N THR A 387 16.71 11.59 -28.91
CA THR A 387 15.85 11.20 -30.05
C THR A 387 16.38 9.97 -30.79
N THR A 388 17.69 9.73 -30.72
CA THR A 388 18.36 8.60 -31.38
C THR A 388 18.68 7.43 -30.44
N ASP A 389 18.26 7.49 -29.17
CA ASP A 389 18.50 6.39 -28.23
C ASP A 389 17.78 5.11 -28.69
N ILE A 390 18.47 3.98 -28.62
CA ILE A 390 17.92 2.68 -29.02
C ILE A 390 16.72 2.26 -28.15
N ASP A 391 16.71 2.66 -26.88
CA ASP A 391 15.71 2.27 -25.92
C ASP A 391 14.57 3.31 -25.84
N ARG A 392 13.36 2.86 -26.14
CA ARG A 392 12.18 3.74 -26.13
C ARG A 392 11.88 4.35 -24.77
N ASP A 393 12.16 3.66 -23.67
CA ASP A 393 11.82 4.13 -22.33
C ASP A 393 12.78 5.25 -21.90
N VAL A 394 14.01 5.25 -22.44
CA VAL A 394 14.94 6.39 -22.35
C VAL A 394 14.41 7.59 -23.10
N ARG A 395 13.93 7.42 -24.35
CA ARG A 395 13.34 8.51 -25.14
C ARG A 395 12.10 9.10 -24.47
N VAL A 396 11.23 8.25 -23.93
CA VAL A 396 10.07 8.70 -23.13
C VAL A 396 10.50 9.46 -21.89
N ALA A 397 11.55 9.03 -21.19
CA ALA A 397 12.05 9.73 -20.01
C ALA A 397 12.65 11.09 -20.33
N ALA A 398 13.39 11.23 -21.44
CA ALA A 398 13.87 12.52 -21.92
C ALA A 398 12.70 13.50 -22.15
N VAL A 399 11.64 13.07 -22.85
CA VAL A 399 10.46 13.90 -23.12
C VAL A 399 9.72 14.30 -21.82
N ARG A 400 9.60 13.37 -20.86
CA ARG A 400 9.00 13.67 -19.54
C ARG A 400 9.88 14.60 -18.70
N GLY A 401 11.20 14.47 -18.80
CA GLY A 401 12.17 15.36 -18.20
C GLY A 401 11.98 16.79 -18.70
N LEU A 402 11.89 17.00 -20.02
CA LEU A 402 11.61 18.31 -20.61
C LEU A 402 10.31 18.93 -20.09
N GLY A 403 9.26 18.13 -19.92
CA GLY A 403 8.01 18.60 -19.31
C GLY A 403 8.18 19.03 -17.86
N SER A 404 8.97 18.31 -17.08
CA SER A 404 9.25 18.69 -15.68
C SER A 404 10.13 19.93 -15.58
N TYR A 405 11.09 20.08 -16.48
CA TYR A 405 11.90 21.28 -16.65
C TYR A 405 11.04 22.51 -16.99
N VAL A 406 10.21 22.45 -18.05
CA VAL A 406 9.46 23.62 -18.51
C VAL A 406 8.39 24.09 -17.52
N ARG A 407 7.85 23.20 -16.68
CA ARG A 407 6.97 23.59 -15.57
C ARG A 407 7.67 24.50 -14.55
N ARG A 408 8.98 24.34 -14.36
CA ARG A 408 9.81 25.17 -13.48
C ARG A 408 10.39 26.38 -14.22
N THR A 409 10.57 26.29 -15.54
CA THR A 409 11.13 27.37 -16.38
C THR A 409 10.23 27.73 -17.58
N PRO A 410 9.03 28.31 -17.37
CA PRO A 410 8.11 28.62 -18.48
C PRO A 410 8.68 29.57 -19.55
N SER A 411 9.68 30.38 -19.20
CA SER A 411 10.39 31.27 -20.12
C SER A 411 11.16 30.55 -21.24
N ARG A 412 11.44 29.25 -21.07
CA ARG A 412 12.22 28.42 -22.01
C ARG A 412 11.35 27.56 -22.93
N SER A 413 10.06 27.90 -23.05
CA SER A 413 9.08 27.07 -23.76
C SER A 413 9.35 26.91 -25.26
N GLU A 414 9.91 27.92 -25.92
CA GLU A 414 10.24 27.88 -27.35
C GLU A 414 11.36 26.87 -27.63
N GLU A 415 12.38 26.84 -26.77
CA GLU A 415 13.53 25.93 -26.93
C GLU A 415 13.13 24.48 -26.62
N VAL A 416 12.30 24.28 -25.59
CA VAL A 416 11.69 22.98 -25.30
C VAL A 416 10.83 22.50 -26.47
N LEU A 417 10.02 23.40 -27.06
CA LEU A 417 9.20 23.07 -28.22
C LEU A 417 10.07 22.60 -29.40
N GLY A 418 11.16 23.29 -29.70
CA GLY A 418 12.09 22.90 -30.76
C GLY A 418 12.63 21.47 -30.58
N VAL A 419 13.00 21.07 -29.36
CA VAL A 419 13.45 19.69 -29.10
C VAL A 419 12.30 18.69 -29.24
N LEU A 420 11.08 19.05 -28.82
CA LEU A 420 9.91 18.18 -28.93
C LEU A 420 9.48 17.93 -30.37
N GLU A 421 9.75 18.85 -31.30
CA GLU A 421 9.49 18.65 -32.73
C GLU A 421 10.33 17.53 -33.33
N ASP A 422 11.56 17.33 -32.86
CA ASP A 422 12.38 16.20 -33.26
C ASP A 422 11.81 14.88 -32.70
N PHE A 423 11.40 14.86 -31.44
CA PHE A 423 10.74 13.70 -30.83
C PHE A 423 9.36 13.39 -31.44
N ALA A 424 8.68 14.39 -32.02
CA ALA A 424 7.41 14.20 -32.71
C ALA A 424 7.52 13.29 -33.93
N GLN A 425 8.72 13.17 -34.51
CA GLN A 425 8.99 12.28 -35.65
C GLN A 425 9.29 10.83 -35.23
N ASP A 426 9.25 10.52 -33.94
CA ASP A 426 9.51 9.18 -33.42
C ASP A 426 8.42 8.20 -33.83
N SER A 427 8.82 7.05 -34.39
CA SER A 427 7.90 5.99 -34.80
C SER A 427 7.21 5.27 -33.63
N GLU A 428 7.70 5.39 -32.39
CA GLU A 428 7.13 4.70 -31.22
C GLU A 428 5.94 5.50 -30.63
N PRO A 429 4.73 4.91 -30.56
CA PRO A 429 3.53 5.61 -30.10
C PRO A 429 3.62 6.12 -28.65
N ARG A 430 4.43 5.48 -27.80
CA ARG A 430 4.65 5.92 -26.41
C ARG A 430 5.45 7.22 -26.34
N VAL A 431 6.39 7.43 -27.25
CA VAL A 431 7.17 8.67 -27.33
C VAL A 431 6.27 9.79 -27.83
N ALA A 432 5.52 9.56 -28.90
CA ALA A 432 4.53 10.52 -29.41
C ALA A 432 3.51 10.94 -28.32
N LEU A 433 2.99 9.98 -27.54
CA LEU A 433 2.11 10.27 -26.41
C LEU A 433 2.78 11.14 -25.34
N ALA A 434 4.05 10.88 -25.03
CA ALA A 434 4.80 11.69 -24.08
C ALA A 434 4.98 13.12 -24.62
N VAL A 435 5.27 13.27 -25.92
CA VAL A 435 5.45 14.58 -26.58
C VAL A 435 4.16 15.39 -26.47
N VAL A 436 3.02 14.81 -26.84
CA VAL A 436 1.72 15.49 -26.75
C VAL A 436 1.43 15.97 -25.32
N ARG A 437 1.69 15.12 -24.31
CA ARG A 437 1.50 15.48 -22.90
C ARG A 437 2.43 16.62 -22.47
N THR A 438 3.68 16.61 -22.92
CA THR A 438 4.66 17.64 -22.60
C THR A 438 4.32 18.97 -23.30
N ILE A 439 3.91 18.94 -24.57
CA ILE A 439 3.42 20.15 -25.28
C ILE A 439 2.22 20.75 -24.54
N GLY A 440 1.31 19.90 -24.06
CA GLY A 440 0.17 20.30 -23.22
C GLY A 440 0.53 20.90 -21.85
N GLN A 441 1.81 21.01 -21.50
CA GLN A 441 2.31 21.71 -20.31
C GLN A 441 2.93 23.07 -20.65
N LEU A 442 3.16 23.37 -21.93
CA LEU A 442 3.73 24.64 -22.38
C LEU A 442 2.69 25.75 -22.32
N PRO A 443 3.04 27.01 -22.03
CA PRO A 443 2.12 28.14 -22.20
C PRO A 443 1.61 28.19 -23.66
N PRO A 444 0.34 28.49 -23.89
CA PRO A 444 -0.21 28.47 -25.24
C PRO A 444 0.40 29.61 -26.08
N SER A 445 0.85 29.28 -27.29
CA SER A 445 1.44 30.20 -28.26
C SER A 445 1.10 29.75 -29.69
N PRO A 446 1.21 30.65 -30.71
CA PRO A 446 1.01 30.26 -32.11
C PRO A 446 1.86 29.06 -32.54
N ASP A 447 3.12 28.98 -32.08
CA ASP A 447 4.04 27.91 -32.43
C ASP A 447 3.65 26.58 -31.76
N VAL A 448 3.27 26.63 -30.49
CA VAL A 448 2.76 25.49 -29.73
C VAL A 448 1.50 24.92 -30.39
N CYS A 449 0.61 25.79 -30.84
CA CYS A 449 -0.59 25.40 -31.58
C CYS A 449 -0.25 24.81 -32.95
N ALA A 450 0.68 25.41 -33.69
CA ALA A 450 1.14 24.89 -34.98
C ALA A 450 1.79 23.50 -34.85
N ALA A 451 2.59 23.27 -33.80
CA ALA A 451 3.19 21.97 -33.53
C ALA A 451 2.15 20.89 -33.25
N ILE A 452 1.08 21.23 -32.51
CA ILE A 452 -0.05 20.33 -32.28
C ILE A 452 -0.78 19.96 -33.57
N ILE A 453 -1.03 20.93 -34.43
CA ILE A 453 -1.71 20.71 -35.71
C ILE A 453 -0.91 19.72 -36.57
N ARG A 454 0.42 19.91 -36.63
CA ARG A 454 1.32 18.97 -37.34
C ARG A 454 1.27 17.57 -36.76
N LEU A 455 1.26 17.44 -35.42
CA LEU A 455 1.15 16.14 -34.73
C LEU A 455 -0.20 15.45 -34.98
N LEU A 456 -1.28 16.23 -35.01
CA LEU A 456 -2.63 15.77 -35.36
C LEU A 456 -2.68 15.20 -36.79
N GLU A 457 -1.98 15.84 -37.72
CA GLU A 457 -1.93 15.43 -39.13
C GLU A 457 -1.09 14.15 -39.34
N THR A 458 -0.09 13.89 -38.49
CA THR A 458 0.86 12.78 -38.63
C THR A 458 0.49 11.50 -37.87
N ASP A 459 -0.04 11.58 -36.63
CA ASP A 459 -0.54 10.42 -35.87
C ASP A 459 -1.80 10.77 -35.06
N ARG A 460 -2.96 10.69 -35.73
CA ARG A 460 -4.29 10.92 -35.16
C ARG A 460 -4.57 10.05 -33.92
N GLY A 461 -3.99 8.85 -33.83
CA GLY A 461 -4.23 7.90 -32.75
C GLY A 461 -3.46 8.24 -31.47
N ALA A 462 -2.19 8.65 -31.59
CA ALA A 462 -1.41 9.13 -30.45
C ALA A 462 -1.97 10.43 -29.87
N PHE A 463 -2.42 11.34 -30.74
CA PHE A 463 -3.05 12.59 -30.31
C PHE A 463 -4.36 12.36 -29.54
N ARG A 464 -5.29 11.55 -30.08
CA ARG A 464 -6.55 11.21 -29.39
C ARG A 464 -6.30 10.65 -27.98
N ARG A 465 -5.32 9.77 -27.81
CA ARG A 465 -4.96 9.18 -26.49
C ARG A 465 -4.22 10.15 -25.55
N GLY A 466 -3.52 11.16 -26.08
CA GLY A 466 -2.71 12.10 -25.30
C GLY A 466 -3.43 13.34 -24.84
N PHE A 467 -4.31 13.88 -25.71
CA PHE A 467 -5.05 15.11 -25.46
C PHE A 467 -5.98 15.02 -24.24
N PHE A 468 -6.52 13.84 -23.96
CA PHE A 468 -7.33 13.55 -22.77
C PHE A 468 -6.64 13.88 -21.44
N PHE A 469 -5.30 13.92 -21.41
CA PHE A 469 -4.49 14.17 -20.22
C PHE A 469 -3.83 15.56 -20.21
N ALA A 470 -4.13 16.43 -21.18
CA ALA A 470 -3.66 17.81 -21.16
C ALA A 470 -4.32 18.60 -20.01
N ASP A 471 -3.59 19.59 -19.50
CA ASP A 471 -4.00 20.45 -18.38
C ASP A 471 -5.38 21.11 -18.64
N PRO A 472 -6.27 21.25 -17.62
CA PRO A 472 -7.57 21.90 -17.81
C PRO A 472 -7.49 23.34 -18.32
N ALA A 473 -6.46 24.11 -17.94
CA ALA A 473 -6.21 25.45 -18.46
C ALA A 473 -5.82 25.43 -19.94
N TRP A 474 -5.27 24.31 -20.42
CA TRP A 474 -4.98 24.05 -21.83
C TRP A 474 -6.23 23.77 -22.65
N ARG A 475 -7.16 22.98 -22.09
CA ARG A 475 -8.48 22.76 -22.71
C ARG A 475 -9.23 24.08 -22.83
N ALA A 476 -9.16 24.92 -21.80
CA ALA A 476 -9.73 26.27 -21.83
C ALA A 476 -8.97 27.22 -22.79
N GLY A 477 -7.65 27.16 -22.84
CA GLY A 477 -6.79 28.04 -23.65
C GLY A 477 -6.83 27.74 -25.15
N VAL A 478 -6.90 26.48 -25.57
CA VAL A 478 -7.15 26.10 -26.98
C VAL A 478 -8.52 26.56 -27.44
N LEU A 479 -9.50 26.61 -26.52
CA LEU A 479 -10.85 27.10 -26.79
C LEU A 479 -10.96 28.63 -26.73
N GLU A 480 -10.18 29.32 -25.88
CA GLU A 480 -10.07 30.79 -25.87
C GLU A 480 -9.26 31.33 -27.05
N LEU A 481 -8.29 30.56 -27.55
CA LEU A 481 -7.54 30.85 -28.78
C LEU A 481 -8.31 30.40 -30.04
N GLY A 482 -9.35 29.58 -29.90
CA GLY A 482 -10.24 29.12 -30.97
C GLY A 482 -10.69 30.21 -31.97
N PRO A 483 -11.07 31.43 -31.55
CA PRO A 483 -11.46 32.49 -32.47
C PRO A 483 -10.27 33.23 -33.12
N ARG A 484 -9.03 33.04 -32.65
CA ARG A 484 -7.82 33.65 -33.23
C ARG A 484 -6.92 32.66 -33.98
N MET A 485 -7.15 31.36 -33.81
CA MET A 485 -6.53 30.26 -34.58
C MET A 485 -7.37 29.83 -35.78
N CYS A 486 -8.18 30.73 -36.34
CA CYS A 486 -9.02 30.46 -37.50
C CYS A 486 -8.20 29.97 -38.70
N ALA A 487 -8.14 28.66 -38.93
CA ALA A 487 -7.95 28.00 -40.25
C ALA A 487 -7.79 26.47 -40.18
N LEU A 488 -8.65 25.74 -39.46
CA LEU A 488 -8.68 24.28 -39.62
C LEU A 488 -10.10 23.79 -39.80
N GLU A 489 -10.39 23.25 -40.98
CA GLU A 489 -11.51 22.35 -41.26
C GLU A 489 -11.55 21.12 -40.31
N TYR A 490 -10.54 20.96 -39.46
CA TYR A 490 -10.31 19.80 -38.60
C TYR A 490 -10.76 20.00 -37.14
N VAL A 491 -11.12 21.22 -36.70
CA VAL A 491 -11.62 21.46 -35.32
C VAL A 491 -12.98 20.80 -35.10
N GLU A 492 -13.86 20.86 -36.10
CA GLU A 492 -15.19 20.24 -36.07
C GLU A 492 -15.07 18.71 -36.05
N GLU A 493 -14.30 18.11 -36.96
CA GLU A 493 -14.05 16.66 -37.02
C GLU A 493 -13.37 16.15 -35.73
N PHE A 494 -12.52 16.99 -35.12
CA PHE A 494 -11.86 16.70 -33.85
C PHE A 494 -12.83 16.71 -32.65
N LEU A 495 -13.65 17.75 -32.51
CA LEU A 495 -14.65 17.84 -31.44
C LEU A 495 -15.69 16.72 -31.56
N LEU A 496 -16.13 16.40 -32.77
CA LEU A 496 -17.00 15.25 -33.05
C LEU A 496 -16.35 13.92 -32.64
N GLY A 497 -15.06 13.73 -32.91
CA GLY A 497 -14.33 12.53 -32.49
C GLY A 497 -14.19 12.36 -30.96
N VAL A 498 -14.18 13.44 -30.19
CA VAL A 498 -14.21 13.41 -28.71
C VAL A 498 -15.62 13.15 -28.17
N ILE A 499 -16.65 13.61 -28.89
CA ILE A 499 -18.06 13.36 -28.56
C ILE A 499 -18.45 11.89 -28.82
N GLU A 500 -17.84 11.26 -29.83
CA GLU A 500 -18.07 9.86 -30.21
C GLU A 500 -17.37 8.83 -29.29
N ASP A 501 -16.36 9.25 -28.52
CA ASP A 501 -15.62 8.38 -27.59
C ASP A 501 -16.30 8.39 -26.21
N ASP A 502 -17.12 7.36 -25.95
CA ASP A 502 -18.11 7.29 -24.83
C ASP A 502 -17.50 7.02 -23.44
N ASP A 503 -16.17 6.94 -23.34
CA ASP A 503 -15.47 6.54 -22.12
C ASP A 503 -15.34 7.67 -21.06
N ASP A 504 -15.66 8.93 -21.39
CA ASP A 504 -15.64 10.06 -20.43
C ASP A 504 -16.69 11.15 -20.70
N ALA A 505 -17.84 11.02 -20.05
CA ALA A 505 -19.00 11.92 -20.21
C ALA A 505 -18.71 13.43 -19.98
N PRO A 506 -17.88 13.85 -19.01
CA PRO A 506 -17.47 15.25 -18.84
C PRO A 506 -16.73 15.85 -20.03
N ALA A 507 -15.86 15.07 -20.69
CA ALA A 507 -15.13 15.52 -21.87
C ALA A 507 -16.05 15.69 -23.08
N ALA A 508 -17.00 14.77 -23.26
CA ALA A 508 -18.01 14.83 -24.32
C ALA A 508 -18.98 16.02 -24.13
N GLU A 509 -19.41 16.32 -22.90
CA GLU A 509 -20.27 17.47 -22.61
C GLU A 509 -19.57 18.80 -22.91
N TYR A 510 -18.31 18.92 -22.51
CA TYR A 510 -17.50 20.10 -22.77
C TYR A 510 -17.18 20.27 -24.27
N ALA A 511 -16.89 19.18 -24.99
CA ALA A 511 -16.66 19.20 -26.43
C ALA A 511 -17.90 19.69 -27.22
N ARG A 512 -19.11 19.35 -26.76
CA ARG A 512 -20.37 19.86 -27.34
C ARG A 512 -20.50 21.37 -27.16
N ASP A 513 -20.25 21.89 -25.96
CA ASP A 513 -20.32 23.35 -25.68
C ASP A 513 -19.25 24.15 -26.45
N ALA A 514 -18.08 23.55 -26.66
CA ALA A 514 -17.02 24.10 -27.51
C ALA A 514 -17.42 24.14 -28.99
N LEU A 515 -18.05 23.08 -29.50
CA LEU A 515 -18.53 23.00 -30.88
C LEU A 515 -19.63 24.04 -31.16
N ASP A 516 -20.58 24.18 -30.24
CA ASP A 516 -21.66 25.19 -30.31
C ASP A 516 -21.11 26.63 -30.33
N ARG A 517 -19.99 26.90 -29.64
CA ARG A 517 -19.32 28.20 -29.69
C ARG A 517 -18.63 28.43 -31.02
N TYR A 518 -17.90 27.42 -31.51
CA TYR A 518 -17.21 27.47 -32.79
C TYR A 518 -18.18 27.74 -33.96
N GLU A 519 -19.32 27.04 -34.02
CA GLU A 519 -20.32 27.24 -35.07
C GLU A 519 -20.92 28.65 -35.07
N ARG A 520 -21.16 29.22 -33.88
CA ARG A 520 -21.68 30.59 -33.71
C ARG A 520 -20.69 31.65 -34.21
N GLU A 521 -19.41 31.47 -33.90
CA GLU A 521 -18.36 32.40 -34.30
C GLU A 521 -18.09 32.30 -35.81
N ARG A 522 -18.06 31.09 -36.38
CA ARG A 522 -17.93 30.86 -37.83
C ARG A 522 -19.07 31.46 -38.63
N GLY A 523 -20.31 31.36 -38.13
CA GLY A 523 -21.47 32.00 -38.76
C GLY A 523 -21.43 33.53 -38.72
N SER A 524 -20.65 34.14 -37.82
CA SER A 524 -20.54 35.59 -37.71
C SER A 524 -19.54 36.21 -38.69
N ASP A 525 -18.55 35.44 -39.17
CA ASP A 525 -17.54 35.87 -40.14
C ASP A 525 -17.97 35.66 -41.60
N SER A 526 -19.02 34.85 -41.87
CA SER A 526 -19.59 34.69 -43.22
C SER A 526 -20.53 35.81 -43.66
N ASP A 527 -20.89 36.72 -42.74
CA ASP A 527 -21.77 37.87 -42.98
C ASP A 527 -21.00 39.22 -43.05
N ARG A 528 -19.67 39.19 -43.14
CA ARG A 528 -18.79 40.33 -43.45
C ARG A 528 -18.02 40.09 -44.74
#